data_AF-A0AAE0M0W2-F1
#
_entry.id   AF-A0AAE0M0W2-F1
#
_cell.length_a   1.000
_cell.length_b   1.000
_cell.length_c   1.000
_cell.angle_alpha   90.00
_cell.angle_beta   90.00
_cell.angle_gamma   90.00
#
_symmetry.space_group_name_H-M   'P 1'
#
loop_
_entity.id
_entity.type
_entity.pdbx_description
1 polymer ?
#
loop_
_entity_poly.entity_id
_entity_poly.type
_entity_poly.pdbx_seq_one_letter_code
_entity_poly.pdbx_strand_id
1 'polypeptide(L)'
;MASNPRQLTDHLKSLYSAYRDTTDIDVKGLFFSPEVIQICRPQPSYAARDRETIVQFLHEAAKMGTNLATDGKSKEEPDNAVQLKRCTISPLKEESSEFEFGDSDDEITLPAGFTASELRRKAETEGWVGMRVDFVVR
;
A
#
# COMPACT_ATOMS: atom_id res chain seq x y z
N MET A 1 12.48 -4.30 -22.63
CA MET A 1 13.43 -3.18 -22.43
C MET A 1 13.64 -3.05 -20.92
N ALA A 2 14.85 -3.21 -20.42
CA ALA A 2 15.11 -3.03 -18.99
C ALA A 2 14.99 -1.54 -18.67
N SER A 3 13.88 -1.14 -18.05
CA SER A 3 13.70 0.20 -17.50
C SER A 3 14.81 0.50 -16.50
N ASN A 4 15.50 1.64 -16.66
CA ASN A 4 16.56 2.06 -15.73
C ASN A 4 15.98 2.14 -14.31
N PRO A 5 16.56 1.47 -13.29
CA PRO A 5 16.00 1.44 -11.93
C PRO A 5 15.69 2.81 -11.33
N ARG A 6 16.46 3.84 -11.69
CA ARG A 6 16.20 5.24 -11.28
C ARG A 6 14.93 5.79 -11.91
N GLN A 7 14.75 5.58 -13.21
CA GLN A 7 13.54 6.02 -13.93
C GLN A 7 12.29 5.32 -13.40
N LEU A 8 12.38 4.02 -13.10
CA LEU A 8 11.29 3.27 -12.46
C LEU A 8 10.97 3.85 -11.08
N THR A 9 11.99 4.08 -10.26
CA THR A 9 11.83 4.66 -8.91
C THR A 9 11.15 6.03 -8.97
N ASP A 10 11.59 6.91 -9.86
CA ASP A 10 11.03 8.27 -9.99
C ASP A 10 9.59 8.23 -10.53
N HIS A 11 9.31 7.31 -11.45
CA HIS A 11 7.95 7.08 -11.96
C HIS A 11 7.00 6.59 -10.85
N LEU A 12 7.42 5.61 -10.05
CA LEU A 12 6.63 5.10 -8.93
C LEU A 12 6.38 6.16 -7.86
N LYS A 13 7.37 7.00 -7.56
CA LYS A 13 7.19 8.16 -6.65
C LYS A 13 6.14 9.14 -7.17
N SER A 14 6.19 9.45 -8.47
CA SER A 14 5.22 10.34 -9.12
C SER A 14 3.80 9.77 -9.06
N LEU A 15 3.63 8.47 -9.37
CA LEU A 15 2.35 7.77 -9.28
C LEU A 15 1.82 7.77 -7.84
N TYR A 16 2.68 7.47 -6.87
CA TYR A 16 2.28 7.45 -5.46
C TYR A 16 1.85 8.83 -4.95
N SER A 17 2.52 9.91 -5.39
CA SER A 17 2.11 11.27 -5.08
C SER A 17 0.71 11.57 -5.63
N ALA A 18 0.46 11.25 -6.90
CA ALA A 18 -0.84 11.45 -7.52
C ALA A 18 -1.93 10.61 -6.84
N TYR A 19 -1.62 9.36 -6.44
CA TYR A 19 -2.52 8.51 -5.66
C TYR A 19 -2.92 9.16 -4.32
N ARG A 20 -1.98 9.78 -3.61
CA ARG A 20 -2.22 10.46 -2.32
C ARG A 20 -3.11 11.68 -2.47
N ASP A 21 -2.94 12.43 -3.55
CA ASP A 21 -3.70 13.66 -3.84
C ASP A 21 -5.08 13.38 -4.44
N THR A 22 -5.32 12.16 -4.92
CA THR A 22 -6.63 11.75 -5.45
C THR A 22 -7.64 11.57 -4.32
N THR A 23 -8.73 12.32 -4.33
CA THR A 23 -9.79 12.26 -3.30
C THR A 23 -10.94 11.34 -3.67
N ASP A 24 -11.26 11.24 -4.95
CA ASP A 24 -12.30 10.35 -5.45
C ASP A 24 -11.84 8.88 -5.34
N ILE A 25 -12.62 8.03 -4.67
CA ILE A 25 -12.23 6.65 -4.37
C ILE A 25 -12.20 5.80 -5.64
N ASP A 26 -13.09 6.04 -6.59
CA ASP A 26 -13.17 5.25 -7.82
C ASP A 26 -12.02 5.62 -8.76
N VAL A 27 -11.68 6.90 -8.85
CA VAL A 27 -10.47 7.37 -9.56
C VAL A 27 -9.20 6.87 -8.87
N LYS A 28 -9.17 6.85 -7.53
CA LYS A 28 -8.06 6.28 -6.74
C LYS A 28 -7.87 4.79 -7.04
N GLY A 29 -8.97 4.08 -7.31
CA GLY A 29 -8.98 2.70 -7.77
C GLY A 29 -8.12 2.46 -9.02
N LEU A 30 -8.00 3.44 -9.91
CA LEU A 30 -7.23 3.32 -11.17
C LEU A 30 -5.72 3.20 -10.97
N PHE A 31 -5.20 3.54 -9.78
CA PHE A 31 -3.79 3.32 -9.44
C PHE A 31 -3.47 1.85 -9.12
N PHE A 32 -4.49 1.03 -8.90
CA PHE A 32 -4.35 -0.40 -8.65
C PHE A 32 -4.50 -1.19 -9.95
N SER A 33 -3.61 -2.16 -10.16
CA SER A 33 -3.81 -3.19 -11.17
C SER A 33 -5.09 -3.97 -10.86
N PRO A 34 -5.89 -4.39 -11.87
CA PRO A 34 -7.06 -5.25 -11.64
C PRO A 34 -6.73 -6.50 -10.81
N GLU A 35 -5.53 -7.05 -10.98
CA GLU A 35 -5.06 -8.29 -10.32
C GLU A 35 -4.17 -8.01 -9.10
N VAL A 36 -4.19 -6.80 -8.55
CA VAL A 36 -3.36 -6.47 -7.38
C VAL A 36 -3.80 -7.30 -6.16
N ILE A 37 -2.82 -7.73 -5.38
CA ILE A 37 -3.04 -8.34 -4.07
C ILE A 37 -2.52 -7.37 -3.02
N GLN A 38 -3.37 -7.03 -2.05
CA GLN A 38 -3.00 -6.19 -0.92
C GLN A 38 -3.13 -6.99 0.37
N ILE A 39 -2.08 -6.98 1.18
CA ILE A 39 -2.08 -7.51 2.54
C ILE A 39 -1.78 -6.35 3.47
N CYS A 40 -2.68 -6.10 4.40
CA CYS A 40 -2.49 -5.08 5.41
C CYS A 40 -2.37 -5.74 6.78
N ARG A 41 -1.39 -5.26 7.54
CA ARG A 41 -1.04 -5.78 8.86
C ARG A 41 -1.70 -5.08 10.09
N PRO A 42 -2.69 -4.16 9.99
CA PRO A 42 -3.39 -3.73 11.20
C PRO A 42 -4.24 -4.89 11.76
N GLN A 43 -4.72 -4.78 13.01
CA GLN A 43 -5.69 -5.71 13.59
C GLN A 43 -7.10 -5.08 13.56
N PRO A 44 -8.10 -5.72 12.95
CA PRO A 44 -8.04 -7.01 12.25
C PRO A 44 -7.24 -6.93 10.94
N SER A 45 -6.56 -8.03 10.58
CA SER A 45 -5.86 -8.13 9.31
C SER A 45 -6.87 -8.06 8.16
N TYR A 46 -6.56 -7.26 7.15
CA TYR A 46 -7.35 -7.22 5.93
C TYR A 46 -6.47 -7.61 4.75
N ALA A 47 -7.07 -8.34 3.81
CA ALA A 47 -6.48 -8.56 2.52
C ALA A 47 -7.51 -8.42 1.41
N ALA A 48 -7.03 -8.00 0.25
CA ALA A 48 -7.79 -7.91 -0.98
C ALA A 48 -7.01 -8.64 -2.08
N ARG A 49 -7.74 -9.32 -2.96
CA ARG A 49 -7.16 -10.12 -4.06
C ARG A 49 -7.36 -9.50 -5.44
N ASP A 50 -8.06 -8.37 -5.47
CA ASP A 50 -8.36 -7.60 -6.65
C ASP A 50 -8.58 -6.14 -6.27
N ARG A 51 -8.54 -5.27 -7.29
CA ARG A 51 -8.79 -3.83 -7.14
C ARG A 51 -10.19 -3.55 -6.61
N GLU A 52 -11.19 -4.27 -7.07
CA GLU A 52 -12.59 -4.04 -6.73
C GLU A 52 -12.82 -4.17 -5.21
N THR A 53 -12.20 -5.18 -4.58
CA THR A 53 -12.22 -5.39 -3.13
C THR A 53 -11.51 -4.26 -2.38
N ILE A 54 -10.36 -3.77 -2.88
CA ILE A 54 -9.66 -2.62 -2.27
C ILE A 54 -10.56 -1.38 -2.30
N VAL A 55 -11.13 -1.08 -3.47
CA VAL A 55 -12.02 0.07 -3.68
C VAL A 55 -13.25 -0.02 -2.75
N GLN A 56 -13.82 -1.22 -2.60
CA GLN A 56 -14.90 -1.46 -1.65
C GLN A 56 -14.48 -1.12 -0.21
N PHE A 57 -13.32 -1.61 0.25
CA PHE A 57 -12.83 -1.30 1.60
C PHE A 57 -12.60 0.19 1.82
N LEU A 58 -12.11 0.92 0.81
CA LEU A 58 -11.95 2.38 0.89
C LEU A 58 -13.30 3.10 1.06
N HIS A 59 -14.32 2.67 0.33
CA HIS A 59 -15.69 3.20 0.48
C HIS A 59 -16.29 2.87 1.85
N GLU A 60 -16.13 1.64 2.35
CA GLU A 60 -16.60 1.23 3.67
C GLU A 60 -15.94 2.06 4.79
N ALA A 61 -14.63 2.25 4.70
CA ALA A 61 -13.89 3.07 5.64
C ALA A 61 -14.36 4.52 5.67
N ALA A 62 -14.54 5.13 4.49
CA ALA A 62 -15.03 6.50 4.36
C ALA A 62 -16.41 6.66 5.03
N LYS A 63 -17.29 5.67 4.89
CA LYS A 63 -18.62 5.65 5.54
C LYS A 63 -18.54 5.51 7.06
N MET A 64 -17.61 4.70 7.57
CA MET A 64 -17.41 4.49 9.01
C MET A 64 -16.71 5.69 9.69
N GLY A 65 -16.27 6.69 8.93
CA GLY A 65 -15.42 7.78 9.44
C GLY A 65 -14.03 7.28 9.85
N THR A 66 -13.71 6.02 9.54
CA THR A 66 -12.39 5.43 9.69
C THR A 66 -11.57 5.94 8.54
N ASN A 67 -10.51 6.66 8.85
CA ASN A 67 -9.67 7.31 7.87
C ASN A 67 -8.72 6.32 7.16
N LEU A 68 -9.23 5.21 6.61
CA LEU A 68 -8.43 4.34 5.73
C LEU A 68 -8.25 4.96 4.33
N ALA A 69 -9.20 5.81 3.89
CA ALA A 69 -9.09 6.58 2.64
C ALA A 69 -8.15 7.80 2.75
N THR A 70 -7.83 8.20 3.98
CA THR A 70 -6.95 9.32 4.31
C THR A 70 -6.14 8.97 5.53
N ASP A 71 -4.94 8.41 5.37
CA ASP A 71 -3.93 8.50 6.42
C ASP A 71 -3.73 9.98 6.78
N GLY A 72 -4.50 10.49 7.76
CA GLY A 72 -4.41 11.88 8.23
C GLY A 72 -5.63 12.73 8.52
N LYS A 73 -6.81 12.21 8.85
CA LYS A 73 -7.79 13.03 9.59
C LYS A 73 -8.12 12.42 10.95
N SER A 74 -7.29 12.72 11.96
CA SER A 74 -7.79 12.73 13.33
C SER A 74 -8.88 13.80 13.40
N LYS A 75 -10.06 13.45 13.93
CA LYS A 75 -11.17 14.39 14.14
C LYS A 75 -10.78 15.42 15.20
N GLU A 76 -10.32 16.59 14.78
CA GLU A 76 -10.56 17.87 15.48
C GLU A 76 -10.73 18.99 14.42
N GLU A 77 -11.54 19.96 14.81
CA GLU A 77 -12.24 21.03 14.08
C GLU A 77 -11.37 22.06 13.28
N PRO A 78 -11.99 22.99 12.53
CA PRO A 78 -11.49 23.46 11.24
C PRO A 78 -10.58 24.69 11.34
N ASP A 79 -9.42 24.65 10.67
CA ASP A 79 -8.94 25.77 9.87
C ASP A 79 -7.71 25.35 9.05
N ASN A 80 -7.61 25.83 7.81
CA ASN A 80 -6.43 25.78 6.94
C ASN A 80 -6.01 24.43 6.32
N ALA A 81 -6.52 24.23 5.11
CA ALA A 81 -5.87 23.65 3.93
C ALA A 81 -4.44 23.07 4.10
N VAL A 82 -4.32 21.77 3.76
CA VAL A 82 -3.13 21.11 3.19
C VAL A 82 -1.87 21.11 4.07
N GLN A 83 -1.89 20.37 5.19
CA GLN A 83 -0.65 19.77 5.69
C GLN A 83 -0.48 18.39 5.05
N LEU A 84 0.15 18.39 3.87
CA LEU A 84 0.77 17.20 3.29
C LEU A 84 1.65 16.54 4.35
N LYS A 85 1.15 15.48 4.99
CA LYS A 85 1.96 14.58 5.81
C LYS A 85 3.15 14.15 4.96
N ARG A 86 4.34 14.67 5.27
CA ARG A 86 5.56 14.36 4.52
C ARG A 86 5.76 12.85 4.57
N CYS A 87 5.81 12.21 3.42
CA CYS A 87 6.23 10.83 3.30
C CYS A 87 7.63 10.78 2.67
N THR A 88 8.46 9.85 3.11
CA THR A 88 9.71 9.53 2.43
C THR A 88 9.54 8.21 1.70
N ILE A 89 9.89 8.19 0.42
CA ILE A 89 9.80 7.00 -0.42
C ILE A 89 11.21 6.61 -0.86
N SER A 90 11.63 5.39 -0.53
CA SER A 90 12.93 4.84 -0.91
C SER A 90 12.77 3.43 -1.45
N PRO A 91 13.66 2.94 -2.33
CA PRO A 91 13.75 1.51 -2.60
C PRO A 91 13.91 0.73 -1.30
N LEU A 92 13.37 -0.48 -1.26
CA LEU A 92 13.76 -1.42 -0.22
C LEU A 92 15.26 -1.76 -0.39
N LYS A 93 15.93 -2.05 0.72
CA LYS A 93 17.34 -2.43 0.72
C LYS A 93 17.41 -3.95 0.56
N GLU A 94 18.38 -4.45 -0.20
CA GLU A 94 18.62 -5.90 -0.37
C GLU A 94 18.84 -6.62 0.97
N GLU A 95 19.36 -5.91 1.98
CA GLU A 95 19.55 -6.44 3.35
C GLU A 95 18.36 -6.19 4.29
N SER A 96 17.25 -5.64 3.79
CA SER A 96 16.05 -5.35 4.59
C SER A 96 14.96 -6.40 4.37
N SER A 97 13.89 -6.30 5.14
CA SER A 97 12.73 -7.20 5.23
C SER A 97 11.87 -7.35 3.96
N GLU A 98 12.46 -7.23 2.77
CA GLU A 98 11.82 -7.43 1.45
C GLU A 98 11.07 -8.76 1.35
N PHE A 99 11.56 -9.78 2.06
CA PHE A 99 11.00 -11.14 2.08
C PHE A 99 10.39 -11.55 3.42
N GLU A 100 10.12 -10.58 4.29
CA GLU A 100 9.44 -10.81 5.56
C GLU A 100 7.93 -10.77 5.34
N PHE A 101 7.32 -11.93 5.11
CA PHE A 101 5.87 -12.07 4.95
C PHE A 101 5.18 -12.56 6.25
N GLY A 102 5.92 -12.58 7.38
CA GLY A 102 5.54 -13.21 8.65
C GLY A 102 6.45 -14.41 8.95
N ASP A 103 6.67 -14.71 10.24
CA ASP A 103 7.67 -15.71 10.67
C ASP A 103 7.17 -17.16 10.60
N SER A 104 5.85 -17.39 10.55
CA SER A 104 5.25 -18.74 10.46
C SER A 104 3.73 -18.69 10.56
N ASP A 105 3.18 -17.62 11.12
CA ASP A 105 1.74 -17.48 11.29
C ASP A 105 1.14 -16.93 9.99
N ASP A 106 0.71 -17.87 9.17
CA ASP A 106 -0.12 -17.70 7.98
C ASP A 106 -1.35 -16.78 8.22
N GLU A 107 -1.66 -16.37 9.45
CA GLU A 107 -2.72 -15.44 9.82
C GLU A 107 -2.72 -14.13 8.99
N ILE A 108 -1.55 -13.60 8.65
CA ILE A 108 -1.43 -12.36 7.88
C ILE A 108 -1.65 -12.60 6.37
N THR A 109 -1.23 -13.74 5.84
CA THR A 109 -1.21 -14.03 4.40
C THR A 109 -2.39 -14.89 3.93
N LEU A 110 -3.00 -15.67 4.83
CA LEU A 110 -4.18 -16.51 4.54
C LEU A 110 -5.37 -15.72 4.02
N PRO A 111 -5.69 -14.52 4.52
CA PRO A 111 -6.76 -13.73 3.95
C PRO A 111 -6.52 -13.40 2.47
N ALA A 112 -5.26 -13.33 2.01
CA ALA A 112 -4.91 -13.18 0.60
C ALA A 112 -4.84 -14.52 -0.18
N GLY A 113 -4.98 -15.66 0.51
CA GLY A 113 -4.94 -17.00 -0.07
C GLY A 113 -3.54 -17.56 -0.29
N PHE A 114 -2.54 -17.08 0.45
CA PHE A 114 -1.16 -17.57 0.38
C PHE A 114 -0.63 -17.92 1.76
N THR A 115 0.32 -18.85 1.80
CA THR A 115 1.22 -19.00 2.94
C THR A 115 2.40 -18.03 2.83
N ALA A 116 3.03 -17.68 3.95
CA ALA A 116 4.22 -16.83 3.95
C ALA A 116 5.36 -17.43 3.10
N SER A 117 5.49 -18.75 3.12
CA SER A 117 6.50 -19.49 2.34
C SER A 117 6.25 -19.42 0.83
N GLU A 118 5.00 -19.47 0.39
CA GLU A 118 4.65 -19.34 -1.03
C GLU A 118 4.96 -17.94 -1.56
N LEU A 119 4.66 -16.89 -0.79
CA LEU A 119 4.96 -15.51 -1.17
C LEU A 119 6.47 -15.28 -1.27
N ARG A 120 7.26 -15.81 -0.33
CA ARG A 120 8.72 -15.74 -0.40
C ARG A 120 9.24 -16.38 -1.69
N ARG A 121 8.83 -17.61 -1.98
CA ARG A 121 9.25 -18.31 -3.20
C ARG A 121 8.84 -17.55 -4.47
N LYS A 122 7.63 -16.98 -4.49
CA LYS A 122 7.13 -16.20 -5.63
C LYS A 122 7.95 -14.92 -5.83
N ALA A 123 8.23 -14.18 -4.76
CA ALA A 123 9.04 -12.98 -4.79
C ALA A 123 10.46 -13.24 -5.31
N GLU A 124 11.09 -14.34 -4.87
CA GLU A 124 12.42 -14.77 -5.37
C GLU A 124 12.37 -15.17 -6.84
N THR A 125 11.38 -15.96 -7.25
CA THR A 125 11.27 -16.48 -8.63
C THR A 125 10.96 -15.37 -9.64
N GLU A 126 10.11 -14.42 -9.26
CA GLU A 126 9.67 -13.32 -10.13
C GLU A 126 10.56 -12.07 -10.01
N GLY A 127 11.55 -12.08 -9.12
CA GLY A 127 12.47 -10.95 -8.92
C GLY A 127 11.73 -9.69 -8.46
N TRP A 128 10.84 -9.83 -7.48
CA TRP A 128 10.05 -8.70 -6.98
C TRP A 128 10.95 -7.58 -6.46
N VAL A 129 10.55 -6.34 -6.74
CA VAL A 129 11.19 -5.12 -6.24
C VAL A 129 10.15 -4.32 -5.46
N GLY A 130 10.56 -3.68 -4.38
CA GLY A 130 9.65 -2.89 -3.56
C GLY A 130 10.18 -1.53 -3.17
N MET A 131 9.27 -0.69 -2.68
CA MET A 131 9.59 0.61 -2.13
C MET A 131 9.04 0.70 -0.71
N ARG A 132 9.84 1.27 0.19
CA ARG A 132 9.41 1.66 1.52
C ARG A 132 8.82 3.06 1.47
N VAL A 133 7.65 3.22 2.05
CA VAL A 133 7.02 4.52 2.30
C VAL A 133 6.96 4.72 3.81
N ASP A 134 7.70 5.71 4.32
CA ASP A 134 7.58 6.13 5.72
C ASP A 134 6.69 7.36 5.81
N PHE A 135 5.60 7.25 6.57
CA PHE A 135 4.76 8.38 6.89
C PHE A 135 5.29 9.08 8.14
N VAL A 136 5.63 10.36 8.03
CA VAL A 136 5.93 11.16 9.21
C VAL A 136 4.60 11.50 9.89
N VAL A 137 4.27 10.76 10.94
CA VAL A 137 3.24 11.16 11.91
C VAL A 137 3.93 12.13 12.87
N ARG A 138 3.58 13.42 12.80
CA ARG A 138 3.89 14.36 13.89
C ARG A 138 2.76 14.33 14.89
#